data_AF-A0A520A801-F1
#
_entry.id   AF-A0A520A801-F1
#
_cell.length_a   1.000
_cell.length_b   1.000
_cell.length_c   1.000
_cell.angle_alpha   90.00
_cell.angle_beta   90.00
_cell.angle_gamma   90.00
#
_symmetry.space_group_name_H-M   'P 1'
#
loop_
_entity.id
_entity.type
_entity.pdbx_description
1 polymer ?
#
loop_
_entity_poly.entity_id
_entity_poly.type
_entity_poly.pdbx_seq_one_letter_code
_entity_poly.pdbx_strand_id
1 'polypeptide(L)'
;MSSEKDTIDSAGIPSDQDIHQNTNRTTEDFKQLKTIASLRRDSSSLDEKNIKGDVQDIKIAEIGDDTALDVENDVELVLDKARGLTIEECRKLIKDLLEEHTYDYNFAATQKDKLRKLLDGPAEGQSAEEWEILLKKETALNIFYSPYPEVRAITRPDDDVNMPCETIRAHLLGYLWACIGQFINSLFNSRYPSITLQSSVAQILLYPCGMFLAWSLPDWGVTIFGKRHTLNPGPWTYKEQMFSTIIANVGLTSAYCFWNIQTQQVYYGDKWLTPEYEILLLLSTQLMGLGFAGMLRRFVVYPIQALWPNILPTVALNRALLVKETHESINGWRMSRYKFFFIFLIGSFNRFR
;
A
#
# COMPACT_ATOMS: atom_id res chain seq x y z
N MET A 1 24.45 -37.21 78.15
CA MET A 1 23.69 -35.95 78.04
C MET A 1 23.95 -35.41 76.64
N SER A 2 22.96 -35.50 75.73
CA SER A 2 22.94 -34.92 74.36
C SER A 2 24.05 -35.43 73.39
N SER A 3 23.94 -35.48 72.06
CA SER A 3 23.13 -34.76 71.07
C SER A 3 23.12 -35.53 69.73
N GLU A 4 22.02 -35.39 69.03
CA GLU A 4 21.68 -35.72 67.64
C GLU A 4 22.53 -34.95 66.59
N LYS A 5 22.73 -35.52 65.38
CA LYS A 5 22.69 -34.85 64.05
C LYS A 5 22.97 -35.79 62.84
N ASP A 6 21.93 -35.96 62.01
CA ASP A 6 21.82 -36.00 60.54
C ASP A 6 22.66 -36.94 59.62
N THR A 7 21.92 -37.84 58.95
CA THR A 7 21.82 -38.21 57.51
C THR A 7 22.88 -37.70 56.51
N ILE A 8 23.36 -38.49 55.52
CA ILE A 8 22.70 -38.80 54.22
C ILE A 8 23.39 -39.99 53.50
N ASP A 9 22.54 -40.86 52.92
CA ASP A 9 22.62 -41.77 51.75
C ASP A 9 23.81 -42.69 51.45
N SER A 10 23.49 -44.00 51.46
CA SER A 10 24.00 -44.98 50.50
C SER A 10 22.89 -45.36 49.52
N ALA A 11 22.93 -44.78 48.31
CA ALA A 11 22.06 -45.18 47.21
C ALA A 11 22.38 -46.62 46.77
N GLY A 12 21.40 -47.51 46.90
CA GLY A 12 21.48 -48.90 46.43
C GLY A 12 21.45 -48.99 44.91
N ILE A 13 22.17 -49.98 44.38
CA ILE A 13 22.23 -50.32 42.95
C ILE A 13 20.82 -50.78 42.49
N PRO A 14 20.25 -50.22 41.40
CA PRO A 14 18.92 -50.59 40.91
C PRO A 14 18.88 -52.07 40.47
N SER A 15 17.78 -52.76 40.75
CA SER A 15 17.60 -54.15 40.32
C SER A 15 17.30 -54.25 38.81
N ASP A 16 17.65 -55.36 38.15
CA ASP A 16 17.42 -55.57 36.71
C ASP A 16 15.95 -55.38 36.28
N GLN A 17 15.00 -55.67 37.18
CA GLN A 17 13.58 -55.44 36.92
C GLN A 17 13.22 -53.94 36.90
N ASP A 18 13.87 -53.13 37.73
CA ASP A 18 13.68 -51.67 37.75
C ASP A 18 14.31 -51.02 36.51
N ILE A 19 15.46 -51.54 36.04
CA ILE A 19 16.11 -51.08 34.80
C ILE A 19 15.23 -51.40 33.60
N HIS A 20 14.68 -52.62 33.49
CA HIS A 20 13.78 -52.99 32.41
C HIS A 20 12.45 -52.22 32.44
N GLN A 21 11.85 -51.96 33.61
CA GLN A 21 10.65 -51.11 33.71
C GLN A 21 10.93 -49.65 33.34
N ASN A 22 12.08 -49.10 33.72
CA ASN A 22 12.44 -47.71 33.41
C ASN A 22 12.83 -47.55 31.92
N THR A 23 13.42 -48.58 31.31
CA THR A 23 13.71 -48.62 29.87
C THR A 23 12.42 -48.73 29.05
N ASN A 24 11.42 -49.50 29.53
CA ASN A 24 10.11 -49.60 28.89
C ASN A 24 9.27 -48.32 29.04
N ARG A 25 9.35 -47.63 30.19
CA ARG A 25 8.71 -46.31 30.38
C ARG A 25 9.32 -45.25 29.47
N THR A 26 10.65 -45.19 29.38
CA THR A 26 11.33 -44.24 28.49
C THR A 26 11.05 -44.53 27.01
N THR A 27 10.95 -45.79 26.59
CA THR A 27 10.57 -46.12 25.20
C THR A 27 9.10 -45.78 24.89
N GLU A 28 8.17 -45.97 25.83
CA GLU A 28 6.78 -45.50 25.71
C GLU A 28 6.69 -43.96 25.64
N ASP A 29 7.44 -43.23 26.48
CA ASP A 29 7.50 -41.76 26.45
C ASP A 29 8.08 -41.24 25.13
N PHE A 30 9.12 -41.88 24.59
CA PHE A 30 9.66 -41.55 23.26
C PHE A 30 8.66 -41.85 22.14
N LYS A 31 7.81 -42.86 22.31
CA LYS A 31 6.75 -43.19 21.34
C LYS A 31 5.63 -42.16 21.41
N GLN A 32 5.22 -41.73 22.60
CA GLN A 32 4.25 -40.64 22.79
C GLN A 32 4.78 -39.31 22.26
N LEU A 33 6.05 -38.97 22.50
CA LEU A 33 6.68 -37.76 21.96
C LEU A 33 6.77 -37.78 20.43
N LYS A 34 7.03 -38.95 19.81
CA LYS A 34 7.00 -39.09 18.36
C LYS A 34 5.58 -38.96 17.80
N THR A 35 4.57 -39.48 18.49
CA THR A 35 3.15 -39.33 18.11
C THR A 35 2.68 -37.89 18.26
N ILE A 36 3.07 -37.19 19.32
CA ILE A 36 2.77 -35.75 19.52
C ILE A 36 3.49 -34.92 18.45
N ALA A 37 4.75 -35.27 18.14
CA ALA A 37 5.50 -34.60 17.07
C ALA A 37 4.93 -34.87 15.68
N SER A 38 4.36 -36.05 15.41
CA SER A 38 3.67 -36.33 14.15
C SER A 38 2.31 -35.63 14.09
N LEU A 39 1.53 -35.61 15.17
CA LEU A 39 0.28 -34.85 15.25
C LEU A 39 0.50 -33.35 15.08
N ARG A 40 1.58 -32.80 15.62
CA ARG A 40 1.98 -31.38 15.45
C ARG A 40 2.46 -31.08 14.03
N ARG A 41 3.09 -32.05 13.35
CA ARG A 41 3.51 -31.92 11.95
C ARG A 41 2.29 -32.02 11.02
N ASP A 42 1.37 -32.91 11.32
CA ASP A 42 0.11 -33.07 10.60
C ASP A 42 -0.79 -31.83 10.78
N SER A 43 -0.90 -31.27 12.00
CA SER A 43 -1.61 -30.00 12.24
C SER A 43 -0.98 -28.85 11.46
N SER A 44 0.36 -28.72 11.47
CA SER A 44 1.04 -27.69 10.66
C SER A 44 0.83 -27.85 9.16
N SER A 45 0.67 -29.09 8.68
CA SER A 45 0.40 -29.39 7.26
C SER A 45 -1.06 -29.15 6.87
N LEU A 46 -1.99 -29.31 7.82
CA LEU A 46 -3.41 -28.98 7.66
C LEU A 46 -3.61 -27.47 7.66
N ASP A 47 -2.88 -26.75 8.51
CA ASP A 47 -2.82 -25.30 8.52
C ASP A 47 -2.23 -24.77 7.19
N GLU A 48 -1.13 -25.34 6.69
CA GLU A 48 -0.56 -24.98 5.38
C GLU A 48 -1.51 -25.23 4.20
N LYS A 49 -2.31 -26.31 4.26
CA LYS A 49 -3.31 -26.62 3.24
C LYS A 49 -4.52 -25.69 3.31
N ASN A 50 -4.99 -25.35 4.51
CA ASN A 50 -6.06 -24.39 4.71
C ASN A 50 -5.62 -22.97 4.33
N ILE A 51 -4.37 -22.60 4.62
CA ILE A 51 -3.75 -21.33 4.18
C ILE A 51 -3.67 -21.28 2.65
N LYS A 52 -3.21 -22.35 1.99
CA LYS A 52 -3.20 -22.40 0.52
C LYS A 52 -4.60 -22.33 -0.08
N GLY A 53 -5.59 -22.98 0.55
CA GLY A 53 -7.00 -22.89 0.14
C GLY A 53 -7.56 -21.47 0.30
N ASP A 54 -7.33 -20.84 1.44
CA ASP A 54 -7.73 -19.45 1.72
C ASP A 54 -7.03 -18.44 0.80
N VAL A 55 -5.76 -18.66 0.49
CA VAL A 55 -5.01 -17.86 -0.52
C VAL A 55 -5.58 -18.08 -1.91
N GLN A 56 -6.02 -19.30 -2.25
CA GLN A 56 -6.68 -19.61 -3.52
C GLN A 56 -8.07 -18.94 -3.63
N ASP A 57 -8.85 -18.92 -2.54
CA ASP A 57 -10.17 -18.30 -2.50
C ASP A 57 -10.09 -16.77 -2.55
N ILE A 58 -9.04 -16.17 -1.96
CA ILE A 58 -8.71 -14.75 -2.14
C ILE A 58 -8.24 -14.48 -3.59
N LYS A 59 -7.46 -15.38 -4.20
CA LYS A 59 -7.04 -15.30 -5.62
C LYS A 59 -8.23 -15.34 -6.60
N ILE A 60 -9.35 -15.96 -6.24
CA ILE A 60 -10.55 -16.05 -7.11
C ILE A 60 -11.44 -14.79 -6.98
N ALA A 61 -11.35 -14.05 -5.88
CA ALA A 61 -12.21 -12.90 -5.62
C ALA A 61 -11.71 -11.56 -6.23
N GLU A 62 -10.40 -11.38 -6.47
CA GLU A 62 -9.83 -10.09 -6.89
C GLU A 62 -8.74 -10.23 -7.97
N ILE A 63 -9.09 -9.89 -9.21
CA ILE A 63 -8.28 -9.35 -10.33
C ILE A 63 -6.85 -9.90 -10.56
N GLY A 64 -6.66 -10.53 -11.74
CA GLY A 64 -5.42 -10.48 -12.54
C GLY A 64 -4.19 -11.22 -11.99
N ASP A 65 -3.85 -12.33 -12.65
CA ASP A 65 -2.76 -13.29 -12.32
C ASP A 65 -1.38 -12.65 -12.08
N ASP A 66 -1.13 -11.46 -12.64
CA ASP A 66 0.16 -10.74 -12.55
C ASP A 66 0.37 -9.94 -11.25
N THR A 67 -0.68 -9.75 -10.43
CA THR A 67 -0.63 -9.08 -9.11
C THR A 67 -0.48 -10.06 -7.95
N ALA A 68 -0.52 -11.37 -8.22
CA ALA A 68 -0.68 -12.41 -7.21
C ALA A 68 0.50 -12.56 -6.24
N LEU A 69 1.75 -12.36 -6.68
CA LEU A 69 2.95 -12.55 -5.84
C LEU A 69 3.15 -11.46 -4.78
N ASP A 70 2.81 -10.22 -5.09
CA ASP A 70 2.91 -9.09 -4.14
C ASP A 70 1.75 -9.16 -3.14
N VAL A 71 0.54 -9.53 -3.60
CA VAL A 71 -0.62 -9.79 -2.74
C VAL A 71 -0.34 -10.98 -1.80
N GLU A 72 0.37 -12.01 -2.23
CA GLU A 72 0.72 -13.17 -1.39
C GLU A 72 1.66 -12.79 -0.24
N ASN A 73 2.68 -11.96 -0.50
CA ASN A 73 3.55 -11.41 0.54
C ASN A 73 2.81 -10.44 1.49
N ASP A 74 1.95 -9.59 0.93
CA ASP A 74 1.14 -8.64 1.70
C ASP A 74 0.17 -9.38 2.65
N VAL A 75 -0.43 -10.48 2.17
CA VAL A 75 -1.31 -11.35 2.97
C VAL A 75 -0.53 -12.09 4.05
N GLU A 76 0.66 -12.63 3.76
CA GLU A 76 1.53 -13.24 4.79
C GLU A 76 1.88 -12.25 5.90
N LEU A 77 2.19 -11.00 5.55
CA LEU A 77 2.51 -9.96 6.53
C LEU A 77 1.30 -9.61 7.42
N VAL A 78 0.11 -9.57 6.85
CA VAL A 78 -1.13 -9.38 7.62
C VAL A 78 -1.40 -10.58 8.53
N LEU A 79 -1.15 -11.80 8.05
CA LEU A 79 -1.32 -13.03 8.84
C LEU A 79 -0.30 -13.12 9.99
N ASP A 80 0.93 -12.66 9.79
CA ASP A 80 1.93 -12.63 10.87
C ASP A 80 1.51 -11.66 11.99
N LYS A 81 0.99 -10.48 11.62
CA LYS A 81 0.38 -9.55 12.58
C LYS A 81 -0.85 -10.16 13.27
N ALA A 82 -1.65 -10.95 12.56
CA ALA A 82 -2.81 -11.64 13.12
C ALA A 82 -2.42 -12.65 14.22
N ARG A 83 -1.26 -13.30 14.10
CA ARG A 83 -0.74 -14.25 15.11
C ARG A 83 -0.33 -13.55 16.40
N GLY A 84 0.09 -12.30 16.33
CA GLY A 84 0.49 -11.49 17.49
C GLY A 84 -0.67 -10.94 18.31
N LEU A 85 -1.91 -10.96 17.80
CA LEU A 85 -3.08 -10.39 18.46
C LEU A 85 -3.69 -11.33 19.50
N THR A 86 -4.09 -10.79 20.63
CA THR A 86 -4.96 -11.48 21.60
C THR A 86 -6.45 -11.32 21.24
N ILE A 87 -7.30 -12.22 21.72
CA ILE A 87 -8.75 -12.18 21.47
C ILE A 87 -9.37 -10.89 22.00
N GLU A 88 -8.94 -10.44 23.18
CA GLU A 88 -9.45 -9.22 23.81
C GLU A 88 -9.10 -7.97 23.00
N GLU A 89 -7.86 -7.89 22.49
CA GLU A 89 -7.43 -6.82 21.60
C GLU A 89 -8.23 -6.83 20.29
N CYS A 90 -8.44 -8.00 19.69
CA CYS A 90 -9.26 -8.13 18.49
C CYS A 90 -10.69 -7.60 18.69
N ARG A 91 -11.33 -7.97 19.80
CA ARG A 91 -12.68 -7.49 20.13
C ARG A 91 -12.72 -5.98 20.32
N LYS A 92 -11.72 -5.41 20.99
CA LYS A 92 -11.60 -3.96 21.16
C LYS A 92 -11.44 -3.26 19.81
N LEU A 93 -10.51 -3.72 18.98
CA LEU A 93 -10.23 -3.13 17.68
C LEU A 93 -11.43 -3.18 16.73
N ILE A 94 -12.14 -4.32 16.67
CA ILE A 94 -13.36 -4.43 15.85
C ILE A 94 -14.46 -3.51 16.37
N LYS A 95 -14.60 -3.36 17.70
CA LYS A 95 -15.60 -2.46 18.28
C LYS A 95 -15.29 -1.01 17.93
N ASP A 96 -14.04 -0.59 18.08
CA ASP A 96 -13.58 0.75 17.74
C ASP A 96 -13.79 1.02 16.24
N LEU A 97 -13.44 0.06 15.37
CA LEU A 97 -13.70 0.13 13.92
C LEU A 97 -15.20 0.28 13.59
N LEU A 98 -16.07 -0.51 14.22
CA LEU A 98 -17.51 -0.43 13.98
C LEU A 98 -18.10 0.90 14.45
N GLU A 99 -17.59 1.47 15.54
CA GLU A 99 -18.00 2.78 16.06
C GLU A 99 -17.59 3.88 15.08
N GLU A 100 -16.33 3.89 14.64
CA GLU A 100 -15.83 4.84 13.64
C GLU A 100 -16.65 4.76 12.34
N HIS A 101 -16.88 3.56 11.80
CA HIS A 101 -17.58 3.35 10.54
C HIS A 101 -19.13 3.30 10.66
N THR A 102 -19.71 3.82 11.75
CA THR A 102 -21.18 3.82 11.94
C THR A 102 -21.90 4.52 10.78
N TYR A 103 -21.44 5.71 10.40
CA TYR A 103 -22.04 6.55 9.34
C TYR A 103 -21.32 6.46 8.00
N ASP A 104 -20.44 5.47 7.84
CA ASP A 104 -19.71 5.29 6.59
C ASP A 104 -20.55 4.53 5.56
N TYR A 105 -20.83 5.19 4.43
CA TYR A 105 -21.54 4.62 3.28
C TYR A 105 -20.66 3.74 2.41
N ASN A 106 -19.33 3.93 2.43
CA ASN A 106 -18.39 3.14 1.66
C ASN A 106 -18.13 1.77 2.31
N PHE A 107 -18.44 1.62 3.60
CA PHE A 107 -18.27 0.36 4.31
C PHE A 107 -19.51 -0.54 4.18
N ALA A 108 -19.37 -1.66 3.48
CA ALA A 108 -20.46 -2.56 3.13
C ALA A 108 -21.23 -3.06 4.36
N ALA A 109 -22.57 -3.00 4.30
CA ALA A 109 -23.43 -3.43 5.40
C ALA A 109 -23.22 -4.92 5.75
N THR A 110 -23.00 -5.76 4.75
CA THR A 110 -22.69 -7.19 4.91
C THR A 110 -21.42 -7.42 5.73
N GLN A 111 -20.40 -6.59 5.53
CA GLN A 111 -19.13 -6.65 6.27
C GLN A 111 -19.30 -6.16 7.71
N LYS A 112 -20.07 -5.08 7.93
CA LYS A 112 -20.46 -4.61 9.28
C LYS A 112 -21.18 -5.72 10.06
N ASP A 113 -22.14 -6.38 9.43
CA ASP A 113 -22.90 -7.46 10.07
C ASP A 113 -22.05 -8.70 10.33
N LYS A 114 -21.11 -9.03 9.44
CA LYS A 114 -20.12 -10.09 9.67
C LYS A 114 -19.27 -9.79 10.91
N LEU A 115 -18.74 -8.58 11.03
CA LEU A 115 -17.93 -8.15 12.17
C LEU A 115 -18.72 -8.14 13.49
N ARG A 116 -19.99 -7.74 13.46
CA ARG A 116 -20.88 -7.80 14.63
C ARG A 116 -21.09 -9.24 15.10
N LYS A 117 -21.39 -10.17 14.18
CA LYS A 117 -21.54 -11.59 14.52
C LYS A 117 -20.27 -12.18 15.13
N LEU A 118 -19.09 -11.79 14.62
CA LEU A 118 -17.82 -12.22 15.18
C LEU A 118 -17.59 -11.70 16.61
N LEU A 119 -18.14 -10.54 16.94
CA LEU A 119 -18.09 -9.96 18.29
C LEU A 119 -19.01 -10.70 19.28
N ASP A 120 -20.18 -11.17 18.81
CA ASP A 120 -21.17 -11.89 19.62
C ASP A 120 -20.70 -13.29 20.05
N GLY A 121 -19.73 -13.87 19.32
CA GLY A 121 -19.08 -15.14 19.66
C GLY A 121 -19.12 -16.19 18.55
N PRO A 122 -18.73 -17.44 18.83
CA PRO A 122 -18.77 -18.53 17.85
C PRO A 122 -20.20 -18.85 17.42
N ALA A 123 -20.41 -19.06 16.12
CA ALA A 123 -21.72 -19.44 15.60
C ALA A 123 -22.11 -20.88 16.03
N GLU A 124 -23.41 -21.18 16.05
CA GLU A 124 -23.92 -22.52 16.38
C GLU A 124 -23.31 -23.57 15.42
N GLY A 125 -22.48 -24.47 15.96
CA GLY A 125 -21.81 -25.54 15.20
C GLY A 125 -20.39 -25.22 14.72
N GLN A 126 -19.85 -24.04 15.01
CA GLN A 126 -18.47 -23.67 14.69
C GLN A 126 -17.49 -24.04 15.81
N SER A 127 -16.30 -24.54 15.46
CA SER A 127 -15.24 -24.76 16.45
C SER A 127 -14.76 -23.44 17.05
N ALA A 128 -14.46 -23.43 18.36
CA ALA A 128 -13.91 -22.25 19.04
C ALA A 128 -12.58 -21.78 18.41
N GLU A 129 -11.78 -22.73 17.91
CA GLU A 129 -10.50 -22.46 17.23
C GLU A 129 -10.72 -21.79 15.87
N GLU A 130 -11.70 -22.28 15.08
CA GLU A 130 -12.05 -21.68 13.79
C GLU A 130 -12.58 -20.26 13.96
N TRP A 131 -13.41 -20.02 14.98
CA TRP A 131 -13.89 -18.68 15.30
C TRP A 131 -12.74 -17.74 15.68
N GLU A 132 -11.79 -18.21 16.49
CA GLU A 132 -10.63 -17.41 16.89
C GLU A 132 -9.77 -17.03 15.68
N ILE A 133 -9.50 -17.97 14.78
CA ILE A 133 -8.73 -17.73 13.56
C ILE A 133 -9.44 -16.71 12.68
N LEU A 134 -10.76 -16.85 12.47
CA LEU A 134 -11.54 -15.91 11.66
C LEU A 134 -11.58 -14.51 12.30
N LEU A 135 -11.75 -14.42 13.62
CA LEU A 135 -11.72 -13.15 14.33
C LEU A 135 -10.38 -12.44 14.15
N LYS A 136 -9.27 -13.16 14.32
CA LYS A 136 -7.92 -12.62 14.15
C LYS A 136 -7.65 -12.22 12.70
N LYS A 137 -8.03 -13.06 11.74
CA LYS A 137 -7.90 -12.79 10.29
C LYS A 137 -8.65 -11.52 9.88
N GLU A 138 -9.92 -11.42 10.25
CA GLU A 138 -10.74 -10.25 9.92
C GLU A 138 -10.25 -8.99 10.64
N THR A 139 -9.85 -9.09 11.91
CA THR A 139 -9.26 -7.95 12.62
C THR A 139 -8.00 -7.47 11.92
N ALA A 140 -7.08 -8.38 11.60
CA ALA A 140 -5.81 -8.02 10.99
C ALA A 140 -6.00 -7.40 9.60
N LEU A 141 -6.93 -7.93 8.81
CA LEU A 141 -7.23 -7.41 7.47
C LEU A 141 -7.80 -5.98 7.52
N ASN A 142 -8.75 -5.71 8.42
CA ASN A 142 -9.42 -4.42 8.47
C ASN A 142 -8.57 -3.33 9.16
N ILE A 143 -7.70 -3.71 10.11
CA ILE A 143 -6.88 -2.75 10.88
C ILE A 143 -5.50 -2.51 10.26
N PHE A 144 -4.80 -3.57 9.83
CA PHE A 144 -3.42 -3.46 9.37
C PHE A 144 -3.25 -3.30 7.86
N TYR A 145 -4.32 -3.43 7.08
CA TYR A 145 -4.27 -3.23 5.64
C TYR A 145 -5.19 -2.08 5.20
N SER A 146 -6.48 -2.36 5.08
CA SER A 146 -7.53 -1.37 4.85
C SER A 146 -8.87 -2.11 4.91
N PRO A 147 -9.93 -1.50 5.47
CA PRO A 147 -11.27 -2.09 5.43
C PRO A 147 -11.84 -2.15 4.00
N TYR A 148 -11.38 -1.26 3.10
CA TYR A 148 -11.86 -1.14 1.73
C TYR A 148 -11.04 -2.01 0.76
N PRO A 149 -11.68 -2.94 0.03
CA PRO A 149 -11.04 -3.78 -0.98
C PRO A 149 -10.31 -3.00 -2.08
N GLU A 150 -10.92 -1.91 -2.57
CA GLU A 150 -10.39 -1.13 -3.69
C GLU A 150 -9.07 -0.42 -3.33
N VAL A 151 -8.91 -0.07 -2.06
CA VAL A 151 -7.67 0.50 -1.53
C VAL A 151 -6.63 -0.60 -1.34
N ARG A 152 -7.03 -1.76 -0.80
CA ARG A 152 -6.12 -2.92 -0.63
C ARG A 152 -5.53 -3.38 -1.96
N ALA A 153 -6.28 -3.34 -3.04
CA ALA A 153 -5.79 -3.77 -4.35
C ALA A 153 -4.59 -2.92 -4.86
N ILE A 154 -4.42 -1.69 -4.35
CA ILE A 154 -3.49 -0.71 -4.91
C ILE A 154 -2.44 -0.20 -3.91
N THR A 155 -2.62 -0.42 -2.61
CA THR A 155 -1.67 -0.05 -1.56
C THR A 155 -0.99 -1.27 -0.97
N ARG A 156 0.10 -1.08 -0.24
CA ARG A 156 0.72 -2.11 0.60
C ARG A 156 0.35 -1.90 2.07
N PRO A 157 0.30 -2.97 2.89
CA PRO A 157 0.04 -2.87 4.33
C PRO A 157 1.25 -2.38 5.13
N ASP A 158 2.44 -2.32 4.53
CA ASP A 158 3.68 -1.84 5.13
C ASP A 158 4.15 -0.52 4.50
N ASP A 159 4.84 0.29 5.31
CA ASP A 159 5.52 1.49 4.84
C ASP A 159 6.93 1.57 5.42
N ASP A 160 7.93 1.80 4.58
CA ASP A 160 9.30 2.06 5.00
C ASP A 160 9.51 3.56 5.27
N VAL A 161 9.59 3.93 6.54
CA VAL A 161 9.76 5.32 7.01
C VAL A 161 11.10 5.92 6.58
N ASN A 162 12.11 5.09 6.29
CA ASN A 162 13.46 5.56 5.93
C ASN A 162 13.61 5.88 4.44
N MET A 163 12.67 5.43 3.61
CA MET A 163 12.72 5.68 2.17
C MET A 163 12.59 7.19 1.87
N PRO A 164 13.51 7.77 1.06
CA PRO A 164 13.44 9.18 0.72
C PRO A 164 12.14 9.48 -0.05
N CYS A 165 11.42 10.51 0.37
CA CYS A 165 10.18 10.96 -0.27
C CYS A 165 10.37 12.34 -0.93
N GLU A 166 10.83 13.30 -0.11
CA GLU A 166 11.10 14.66 -0.57
C GLU A 166 12.58 14.81 -0.92
N THR A 167 12.87 14.89 -2.22
CA THR A 167 14.23 15.08 -2.73
C THR A 167 14.26 16.21 -3.75
N ILE A 168 15.44 16.83 -3.93
CA ILE A 168 15.60 17.96 -4.85
C ILE A 168 15.28 17.53 -6.29
N ARG A 169 15.68 16.31 -6.68
CA ARG A 169 15.37 15.75 -8.00
C ARG A 169 13.88 15.52 -8.23
N ALA A 170 13.14 15.11 -7.19
CA ALA A 170 11.69 14.91 -7.26
C ALA A 170 10.95 16.25 -7.41
N HIS A 171 11.39 17.28 -6.67
CA HIS A 171 10.92 18.66 -6.86
C HIS A 171 11.18 19.18 -8.27
N LEU A 172 12.42 19.05 -8.77
CA LEU A 172 12.80 19.49 -10.10
C LEU A 172 11.93 18.85 -11.18
N LEU A 173 11.75 17.52 -11.13
CA LEU A 173 10.91 16.79 -12.09
C LEU A 173 9.44 17.17 -11.96
N GLY A 174 8.92 17.26 -10.75
CA GLY A 174 7.54 17.66 -10.49
C GLY A 174 7.22 19.04 -11.05
N TYR A 175 8.05 20.05 -10.75
CA TYR A 175 7.87 21.41 -11.27
C TYR A 175 8.05 21.49 -12.78
N LEU A 176 9.04 20.80 -13.34
CA LEU A 176 9.26 20.77 -14.79
C LEU A 176 8.05 20.19 -15.52
N TRP A 177 7.53 19.05 -15.07
CA TRP A 177 6.34 18.43 -15.65
C TRP A 177 5.06 19.22 -15.40
N ALA A 178 4.95 19.91 -14.26
CA ALA A 178 3.85 20.84 -14.01
C ALA A 178 3.86 22.00 -15.02
N CYS A 179 5.02 22.64 -15.24
CA CYS A 179 5.15 23.74 -16.22
C CYS A 179 4.87 23.27 -17.66
N ILE A 180 5.47 22.16 -18.07
CA ILE A 180 5.27 21.59 -19.41
C ILE A 180 3.81 21.18 -19.61
N GLY A 181 3.26 20.44 -18.64
CA GLY A 181 1.89 19.95 -18.67
C GLY A 181 0.88 21.09 -18.73
N GLN A 182 1.05 22.11 -17.89
CA GLN A 182 0.17 23.28 -17.87
C GLN A 182 0.26 24.09 -19.17
N PHE A 183 1.46 24.25 -19.72
CA PHE A 183 1.65 24.91 -21.02
C PHE A 183 0.90 24.17 -22.14
N ILE A 184 1.08 22.84 -22.22
CA ILE A 184 0.41 22.00 -23.22
C ILE A 184 -1.11 22.07 -23.04
N ASN A 185 -1.61 21.89 -21.81
CA ASN A 185 -3.03 21.96 -21.51
C ASN A 185 -3.61 23.31 -21.93
N SER A 186 -2.98 24.42 -21.54
CA SER A 186 -3.44 25.77 -21.91
C SER A 186 -3.44 26.01 -23.42
N LEU A 187 -2.44 25.48 -24.14
CA LEU A 187 -2.32 25.61 -25.59
C LEU A 187 -3.43 24.86 -26.36
N PHE A 188 -3.78 23.66 -25.91
CA PHE A 188 -4.82 22.83 -26.55
C PHE A 188 -6.23 23.15 -26.05
N ASN A 189 -6.36 23.84 -24.93
CA ASN A 189 -7.62 24.25 -24.36
C ASN A 189 -8.47 25.12 -25.31
N SER A 190 -7.82 26.02 -26.06
CA SER A 190 -8.47 26.89 -27.05
C SER A 190 -8.69 26.23 -28.42
N ARG A 191 -8.34 24.94 -28.59
CA ARG A 191 -8.49 24.20 -29.86
C ARG A 191 -9.63 23.21 -29.77
N TYR A 192 -10.34 23.03 -30.88
CA TYR A 192 -11.36 21.99 -31.02
C TYR A 192 -10.83 20.87 -31.92
N PRO A 193 -10.77 19.60 -31.46
CA PRO A 193 -11.12 19.11 -30.12
C PRO A 193 -10.06 19.48 -29.06
N SER A 194 -10.51 19.71 -27.82
CA SER A 194 -9.62 20.03 -26.70
C SER A 194 -8.92 18.77 -26.19
N ILE A 195 -7.59 18.77 -26.23
CA ILE A 195 -6.77 17.66 -25.71
C ILE A 195 -6.22 18.08 -24.35
N THR A 196 -6.46 17.26 -23.33
CA THR A 196 -5.95 17.49 -21.98
C THR A 196 -5.00 16.37 -21.59
N LEU A 197 -3.78 16.73 -21.18
CA LEU A 197 -2.85 15.81 -20.54
C LEU A 197 -3.33 15.46 -19.14
N GLN A 198 -3.58 14.18 -18.92
CA GLN A 198 -3.94 13.61 -17.63
C GLN A 198 -2.69 13.26 -16.82
N SER A 199 -2.82 13.20 -15.49
CA SER A 199 -1.70 12.83 -14.60
C SER A 199 -1.12 11.45 -14.89
N SER A 200 -1.94 10.49 -15.34
CA SER A 200 -1.46 9.15 -15.69
C SER A 200 -0.39 9.17 -16.80
N VAL A 201 -0.53 10.06 -17.78
CA VAL A 201 0.47 10.21 -18.86
C VAL A 201 1.76 10.82 -18.30
N ALA A 202 1.64 11.83 -17.43
CA ALA A 202 2.78 12.40 -16.74
C ALA A 202 3.51 11.36 -15.88
N GLN A 203 2.80 10.46 -15.19
CA GLN A 203 3.40 9.38 -14.39
C GLN A 203 4.26 8.42 -15.22
N ILE A 204 3.74 7.99 -16.38
CA ILE A 204 4.45 7.07 -17.28
C ILE A 204 5.75 7.71 -17.77
N LEU A 205 5.77 9.02 -17.98
CA LEU A 205 6.95 9.75 -18.44
C LEU A 205 7.89 10.16 -17.29
N LEU A 206 7.35 10.38 -16.09
CA LEU A 206 8.12 10.67 -14.89
C LEU A 206 9.03 9.51 -14.49
N TYR A 207 8.60 8.25 -14.63
CA TYR A 207 9.42 7.08 -14.29
C TYR A 207 10.76 7.02 -15.07
N PRO A 208 10.78 7.00 -16.43
CA PRO A 208 12.03 6.98 -17.18
C PRO A 208 12.86 8.26 -16.97
N CYS A 209 12.23 9.43 -16.81
CA CYS A 209 12.94 10.65 -16.48
C CYS A 209 13.59 10.60 -15.08
N GLY A 210 12.90 10.05 -14.09
CA GLY A 210 13.39 9.84 -12.73
C GLY A 210 14.56 8.87 -12.67
N MET A 211 14.45 7.75 -13.38
CA MET A 211 15.55 6.78 -13.53
C MET A 211 16.76 7.38 -14.24
N PHE A 212 16.54 8.13 -15.33
CA PHE A 212 17.61 8.83 -16.03
C PHE A 212 18.29 9.88 -15.13
N LEU A 213 17.50 10.63 -14.35
CA LEU A 213 18.02 11.66 -13.46
C LEU A 213 18.78 11.04 -12.28
N ALA A 214 18.33 9.89 -11.76
CA ALA A 214 19.04 9.11 -10.75
C ALA A 214 20.38 8.55 -11.26
N TRP A 215 20.47 8.25 -12.57
CA TRP A 215 21.72 7.83 -13.21
C TRP A 215 22.65 9.01 -13.56
N SER A 216 22.08 10.15 -13.96
CA SER A 216 22.85 11.30 -14.46
C SER A 216 23.33 12.26 -13.36
N LEU A 217 22.66 12.33 -12.20
CA LEU A 217 23.04 13.26 -11.13
C LEU A 217 24.21 12.70 -10.30
N PRO A 218 25.27 13.48 -10.05
CA PRO A 218 26.30 13.12 -9.10
C PRO A 218 25.76 13.17 -7.64
N ASP A 219 26.31 12.35 -6.74
CA ASP A 219 26.01 12.30 -5.30
C ASP A 219 26.54 13.52 -4.51
N TRP A 220 26.41 14.71 -5.11
CA TRP A 220 26.76 15.95 -4.47
C TRP A 220 25.65 16.36 -3.50
N GLY A 221 26.02 16.82 -2.31
CA GLY A 221 25.06 17.24 -1.31
C GLY A 221 25.61 18.32 -0.41
N VAL A 222 24.73 19.26 -0.02
CA VAL A 222 25.05 20.35 0.89
C VAL A 222 24.42 20.03 2.24
N THR A 223 25.19 20.14 3.32
CA THR A 223 24.67 20.02 4.68
C THR A 223 24.12 21.36 5.11
N ILE A 224 22.79 21.48 5.17
CA ILE A 224 22.09 22.70 5.61
C ILE A 224 21.29 22.32 6.87
N PHE A 225 21.38 23.13 7.93
CA PHE A 225 20.72 22.87 9.23
C PHE A 225 20.97 21.48 9.83
N GLY A 226 22.18 20.94 9.65
CA GLY A 226 22.56 19.64 10.21
C GLY A 226 22.00 18.42 9.48
N LYS A 227 21.20 18.60 8.41
CA LYS A 227 20.73 17.51 7.53
C LYS A 227 21.47 17.58 6.19
N ARG A 228 21.99 16.45 5.72
CA ARG A 228 22.64 16.35 4.41
C ARG A 228 21.56 16.32 3.32
N HIS A 229 21.44 17.39 2.55
CA HIS A 229 20.59 17.44 1.37
C HIS A 229 21.42 17.00 0.16
N THR A 230 21.34 15.72 -0.19
CA THR A 230 21.98 15.18 -1.39
C THR A 230 21.08 15.35 -2.61
N LEU A 231 21.67 15.70 -3.75
CA LEU A 231 20.98 15.74 -5.05
C LEU A 231 20.57 14.35 -5.52
N ASN A 232 21.35 13.34 -5.14
CA ASN A 232 21.08 11.95 -5.44
C ASN A 232 21.18 11.11 -4.16
N PRO A 233 20.04 10.75 -3.53
CA PRO A 233 20.02 9.92 -2.32
C PRO A 233 20.09 8.42 -2.61
N GLY A 234 20.12 8.01 -3.89
CA GLY A 234 20.14 6.61 -4.29
C GLY A 234 19.18 6.30 -5.44
N PRO A 235 18.76 5.04 -5.62
CA PRO A 235 17.86 4.67 -6.71
C PRO A 235 16.54 5.45 -6.66
N TRP A 236 15.87 5.61 -7.80
CA TRP A 236 14.57 6.28 -7.86
C TRP A 236 13.51 5.45 -7.13
N THR A 237 12.85 6.07 -6.16
CA THR A 237 11.92 5.37 -5.26
C THR A 237 10.45 5.63 -5.57
N TYR A 238 9.58 4.76 -5.04
CA TYR A 238 8.12 4.88 -5.15
C TYR A 238 7.62 6.21 -4.56
N LYS A 239 8.15 6.60 -3.40
CA LYS A 239 7.77 7.84 -2.72
C LYS A 239 8.16 9.08 -3.51
N GLU A 240 9.38 9.13 -4.08
CA GLU A 240 9.81 10.24 -4.93
C GLU A 240 8.98 10.39 -6.20
N GLN A 241 8.60 9.28 -6.85
CA GLN A 241 7.73 9.32 -8.01
C GLN A 241 6.33 9.78 -7.66
N MET A 242 5.76 9.26 -6.57
CA MET A 242 4.44 9.69 -6.11
C MET A 242 4.45 11.17 -5.76
N PHE A 243 5.46 11.65 -5.05
CA PHE A 243 5.63 13.06 -4.73
C PHE A 243 5.67 13.95 -5.99
N SER A 244 6.51 13.58 -6.97
CA SER A 244 6.62 14.31 -8.25
C SER A 244 5.29 14.29 -9.02
N THR A 245 4.57 13.18 -8.97
CA THR A 245 3.24 13.05 -9.58
C THR A 245 2.24 14.01 -8.95
N ILE A 246 2.22 14.12 -7.62
CA ILE A 246 1.29 15.00 -6.91
C ILE A 246 1.52 16.45 -7.33
N ILE A 247 2.79 16.89 -7.41
CA ILE A 247 3.14 18.24 -7.90
C ILE A 247 2.61 18.46 -9.32
N ALA A 248 2.87 17.51 -10.22
CA ALA A 248 2.40 17.59 -11.60
C ALA A 248 0.87 17.60 -11.70
N ASN A 249 0.17 16.74 -10.96
CA ASN A 249 -1.29 16.63 -10.97
C ASN A 249 -1.97 17.95 -10.54
N VAL A 250 -1.47 18.58 -9.46
CA VAL A 250 -1.96 19.89 -9.03
C VAL A 250 -1.69 20.96 -10.09
N GLY A 251 -0.54 20.90 -10.77
CA GLY A 251 -0.16 21.85 -11.80
C GLY A 251 -0.90 21.69 -13.14
N LEU A 252 -1.43 20.51 -13.46
CA LEU A 252 -2.11 20.23 -14.73
C LEU A 252 -3.52 20.84 -14.85
N THR A 253 -4.10 21.27 -13.73
CA THR A 253 -5.45 21.83 -13.71
C THR A 253 -5.42 23.31 -14.08
N SER A 254 -6.01 23.66 -15.23
CA SER A 254 -6.12 25.06 -15.65
C SER A 254 -7.00 25.87 -14.69
N ALA A 255 -6.50 27.03 -14.28
CA ALA A 255 -7.22 27.95 -13.43
C ALA A 255 -8.46 28.50 -14.14
N TYR A 256 -9.60 28.53 -13.45
CA TYR A 256 -10.87 28.98 -14.04
C TYR A 256 -10.82 30.42 -14.58
N CYS A 257 -10.06 31.31 -13.94
CA CYS A 257 -9.86 32.69 -14.37
C CYS A 257 -9.31 32.83 -15.80
N PHE A 258 -8.63 31.80 -16.33
CA PHE A 258 -8.19 31.75 -17.72
C PHE A 258 -9.34 32.03 -18.70
N TRP A 259 -10.48 31.36 -18.50
CA TRP A 259 -11.65 31.53 -19.35
C TRP A 259 -12.29 32.91 -19.21
N ASN A 260 -12.31 33.46 -18.00
CA ASN A 260 -12.85 34.79 -17.73
C ASN A 260 -12.05 35.86 -18.48
N ILE A 261 -10.72 35.84 -18.34
CA ILE A 261 -9.81 36.77 -19.03
C ILE A 261 -9.98 36.63 -20.55
N GLN A 262 -10.02 35.40 -21.07
CA GLN A 262 -10.22 35.17 -22.50
C GLN A 262 -11.56 35.73 -22.99
N THR A 263 -12.65 35.55 -22.23
CA THR A 263 -13.96 36.11 -22.59
C THR A 263 -13.97 37.64 -22.55
N GLN A 264 -13.35 38.26 -21.54
CA GLN A 264 -13.24 39.72 -21.42
C GLN A 264 -12.45 40.34 -22.58
N GLN A 265 -11.33 39.72 -22.97
CA GLN A 265 -10.53 40.20 -24.10
C GLN A 265 -11.22 39.99 -25.45
N VAL A 266 -11.81 38.81 -25.69
CA VAL A 266 -12.33 38.44 -27.02
C VAL A 266 -13.75 38.94 -27.27
N TYR A 267 -14.64 38.87 -26.28
CA TYR A 267 -16.06 39.21 -26.46
C TYR A 267 -16.40 40.62 -25.98
N TYR A 268 -15.84 41.06 -24.85
CA TYR A 268 -16.12 42.39 -24.30
C TYR A 268 -15.16 43.47 -24.81
N GLY A 269 -14.02 43.09 -25.39
CA GLY A 269 -13.07 44.03 -25.98
C GLY A 269 -12.38 44.94 -24.96
N ASP A 270 -12.31 44.49 -23.70
CA ASP A 270 -11.74 45.25 -22.60
C ASP A 270 -10.22 45.41 -22.78
N LYS A 271 -9.77 46.67 -22.95
CA LYS A 271 -8.34 47.01 -23.17
C LYS A 271 -7.58 47.31 -21.88
N TRP A 272 -8.28 47.35 -20.75
CA TRP A 272 -7.69 47.70 -19.45
C TRP A 272 -7.08 46.49 -18.73
N LEU A 273 -7.29 45.27 -19.23
CA LEU A 273 -6.61 44.07 -18.74
C LEU A 273 -5.12 44.16 -19.06
N THR A 274 -4.34 44.67 -18.12
CA THR A 274 -2.89 44.66 -18.23
C THR A 274 -2.32 43.30 -17.82
N PRO A 275 -1.15 42.89 -18.34
CA PRO A 275 -0.54 41.61 -17.97
C PRO A 275 -0.30 41.46 -16.46
N GLU A 276 -0.04 42.57 -15.75
CA GLU A 276 0.15 42.52 -14.30
C GLU A 276 -1.16 42.18 -13.57
N TYR A 277 -2.29 42.71 -14.04
CA TYR A 277 -3.61 42.39 -13.50
C TYR A 277 -3.94 40.90 -13.69
N GLU A 278 -3.67 40.36 -14.87
CA GLU A 278 -3.92 38.94 -15.18
C GLU A 278 -3.09 38.01 -14.28
N ILE A 279 -1.80 38.31 -14.11
CA ILE A 279 -0.90 37.53 -13.25
C ILE A 279 -1.35 37.63 -11.78
N LEU A 280 -1.67 38.82 -11.29
CA LEU A 280 -2.11 39.01 -9.90
C LEU A 280 -3.47 38.35 -9.64
N LEU A 281 -4.41 38.45 -10.59
CA LEU A 281 -5.71 37.80 -10.50
C LEU A 281 -5.53 36.27 -10.42
N LEU A 282 -4.74 35.71 -11.34
CA LEU A 282 -4.45 34.28 -11.40
C LEU A 282 -3.76 33.80 -10.10
N LEU A 283 -2.75 34.53 -9.63
CA LEU A 283 -2.02 34.19 -8.42
C LEU A 283 -2.94 34.26 -7.19
N SER A 284 -3.76 35.32 -7.09
CA SER A 284 -4.71 35.48 -5.98
C SER A 284 -5.72 34.34 -5.93
N THR A 285 -6.29 33.92 -7.07
CA THR A 285 -7.27 32.82 -7.09
C THR A 285 -6.65 31.48 -6.74
N GLN A 286 -5.42 31.21 -7.21
CA GLN A 286 -4.73 29.96 -6.88
C GLN A 286 -4.31 29.91 -5.40
N LEU A 287 -3.76 31.00 -4.86
CA LEU A 287 -3.39 31.09 -3.44
C LEU A 287 -4.62 30.95 -2.52
N MET A 288 -5.73 31.59 -2.89
CA MET A 288 -7.00 31.45 -2.17
C MET A 288 -7.49 29.99 -2.19
N GLY A 289 -7.46 29.32 -3.35
CA GLY A 289 -7.86 27.92 -3.48
C GLY A 289 -7.00 26.98 -2.64
N LEU A 290 -5.68 27.13 -2.69
CA LEU A 290 -4.74 26.34 -1.88
C LEU A 290 -4.90 26.62 -0.38
N GLY A 291 -5.21 27.87 0.00
CA GLY A 291 -5.53 28.25 1.38
C GLY A 291 -6.75 27.51 1.92
N PHE A 292 -7.86 27.50 1.17
CA PHE A 292 -9.06 26.76 1.56
C PHE A 292 -8.83 25.24 1.60
N ALA A 293 -8.09 24.69 0.63
CA ALA A 293 -7.73 23.27 0.64
C ALA A 293 -6.94 22.89 1.91
N GLY A 294 -6.02 23.75 2.34
CA GLY A 294 -5.27 23.58 3.60
C GLY A 294 -6.18 23.57 4.83
N MET A 295 -7.17 24.46 4.90
CA MET A 295 -8.15 24.50 5.99
C MET A 295 -9.05 23.26 6.04
N LEU A 296 -9.44 22.74 4.86
CA LEU A 296 -10.32 21.58 4.73
C LEU A 296 -9.60 20.23 4.93
N ARG A 297 -8.26 20.20 4.93
CA ARG A 297 -7.45 18.97 5.10
C ARG A 297 -7.89 18.13 6.31
N ARG A 298 -8.30 18.76 7.41
CA ARG A 298 -8.77 18.06 8.62
C ARG A 298 -10.04 17.23 8.39
N PHE A 299 -10.91 17.67 7.48
CA PHE A 299 -12.17 17.02 7.18
C PHE A 299 -12.09 16.10 5.96
N VAL A 300 -11.16 16.38 5.04
CA VAL A 300 -11.08 15.72 3.73
C VAL A 300 -9.97 14.67 3.64
N VAL A 301 -8.91 14.79 4.44
CA VAL A 301 -7.69 13.95 4.29
C VAL A 301 -7.43 13.07 5.50
N TYR A 302 -7.59 13.57 6.73
CA TYR A 302 -7.31 12.78 7.94
C TYR A 302 -8.35 11.71 8.30
N PRO A 303 -9.66 11.88 8.04
CA PRO A 303 -10.63 10.82 8.32
C PRO A 303 -10.40 9.60 7.42
N ILE A 304 -10.35 8.40 8.01
CA ILE A 304 -10.13 7.12 7.29
C ILE A 304 -11.24 6.84 6.27
N GLN A 305 -12.44 7.39 6.51
CA GLN A 305 -13.63 7.22 5.67
C GLN A 305 -13.62 8.06 4.39
N ALA A 306 -12.71 9.02 4.28
CA ALA A 306 -12.64 9.93 3.14
C ALA A 306 -11.95 9.26 1.93
N LEU A 307 -12.71 8.43 1.21
CA LEU A 307 -12.24 7.77 -0.01
C LEU A 307 -12.44 8.66 -1.25
N TRP A 308 -11.42 8.71 -2.11
CA TRP A 308 -11.44 9.48 -3.36
C TRP A 308 -11.24 8.56 -4.58
N PRO A 309 -12.30 7.96 -5.15
CA PRO A 309 -12.16 6.97 -6.22
C PRO A 309 -11.36 7.45 -7.45
N ASN A 310 -11.46 8.75 -7.76
CA ASN A 310 -10.78 9.34 -8.91
C ASN A 310 -9.24 9.33 -8.80
N ILE A 311 -8.66 9.21 -7.61
CA ILE A 311 -7.20 9.16 -7.43
C ILE A 311 -6.66 7.72 -7.37
N LEU A 312 -7.53 6.72 -7.15
CA LEU A 312 -7.12 5.31 -7.04
C LEU A 312 -6.38 4.80 -8.29
N PRO A 313 -6.79 5.11 -9.54
CA PRO A 313 -6.04 4.70 -10.73
C PRO A 313 -4.64 5.33 -10.80
N THR A 314 -4.48 6.57 -10.31
CA THR A 314 -3.19 7.26 -10.27
C THR A 314 -2.24 6.56 -9.29
N VAL A 315 -2.76 6.11 -8.14
CA VAL A 315 -1.97 5.35 -7.15
C VAL A 315 -1.62 3.97 -7.69
N ALA A 316 -2.58 3.26 -8.27
CA ALA A 316 -2.39 1.95 -8.87
C ALA A 316 -1.31 1.97 -9.97
N LEU A 317 -1.36 2.96 -10.86
CA LEU A 317 -0.39 3.11 -11.94
C LEU A 317 1.01 3.40 -11.39
N ASN A 318 1.13 4.27 -10.39
CA ASN A 318 2.42 4.54 -9.76
C ASN A 318 3.03 3.25 -9.20
N ARG A 319 2.23 2.44 -8.49
CA ARG A 319 2.66 1.14 -7.99
C ARG A 319 3.09 0.23 -9.13
N ALA A 320 2.26 0.06 -10.15
CA ALA A 320 2.56 -0.80 -11.30
C ALA A 320 3.86 -0.43 -12.03
N LEU A 321 4.21 0.86 -12.08
CA LEU A 321 5.43 1.32 -12.75
C LEU A 321 6.71 0.98 -11.98
N LEU A 322 6.68 0.99 -10.65
CA LEU A 322 7.86 0.76 -9.81
C LEU A 322 7.96 -0.65 -9.21
N VAL A 323 6.88 -1.43 -9.21
CA VAL A 323 6.97 -2.85 -8.89
C VAL A 323 7.90 -3.50 -9.92
N LYS A 324 9.00 -4.06 -9.44
CA LYS A 324 9.99 -4.73 -10.27
C LYS A 324 9.29 -5.89 -10.99
N GLU A 325 9.21 -5.84 -12.31
CA GLU A 325 8.69 -6.96 -13.11
C GLU A 325 9.49 -8.22 -12.73
N THR A 326 8.82 -9.20 -12.12
CA THR A 326 9.33 -10.56 -12.11
C THR A 326 9.30 -11.00 -13.57
N HIS A 327 10.48 -11.30 -14.13
CA HIS A 327 10.61 -11.77 -15.51
C HIS A 327 10.08 -13.20 -15.62
N GLU A 328 8.78 -13.38 -15.45
CA GLU A 328 8.14 -14.65 -15.71
C GLU A 328 7.74 -14.72 -17.19
N SER A 329 8.12 -15.82 -17.83
CA SER A 329 7.79 -16.08 -19.21
C SER A 329 6.33 -16.54 -19.31
N ILE A 330 5.42 -15.59 -19.47
CA ILE A 330 4.02 -15.92 -19.77
C ILE A 330 3.99 -16.46 -21.20
N ASN A 331 3.61 -17.73 -21.37
CA ASN A 331 3.44 -18.41 -22.66
C ASN A 331 4.64 -18.35 -23.63
N GLY A 332 5.89 -18.37 -23.12
CA GLY A 332 7.10 -18.41 -23.95
C GLY A 332 7.53 -17.07 -24.58
N TRP A 333 6.82 -15.97 -24.29
CA TRP A 333 7.20 -14.63 -24.72
C TRP A 333 7.92 -13.89 -23.58
N ARG A 334 9.12 -13.35 -23.85
CA ARG A 334 9.98 -12.63 -22.89
C ARG A 334 10.01 -11.11 -23.13
N MET A 335 8.92 -10.51 -23.59
CA MET A 335 8.88 -9.05 -23.79
C MET A 335 8.40 -8.33 -22.52
N SER A 336 9.24 -7.45 -21.99
CA SER A 336 8.85 -6.52 -20.91
C SER A 336 7.72 -5.59 -21.37
N ARG A 337 6.78 -5.25 -20.47
CA ARG A 337 5.60 -4.42 -20.78
C ARG A 337 6.00 -3.06 -21.35
N TYR A 338 7.12 -2.52 -20.86
CA TYR A 338 7.70 -1.28 -21.36
C TYR A 338 8.17 -1.39 -22.83
N LYS A 339 8.82 -2.49 -23.22
CA LYS A 339 9.24 -2.70 -24.62
C LYS A 339 8.03 -2.78 -25.55
N PHE A 340 6.98 -3.48 -25.13
CA PHE A 340 5.73 -3.54 -25.88
C PHE A 340 5.10 -2.15 -26.05
N PHE A 341 4.98 -1.38 -24.97
CA PHE A 341 4.43 -0.01 -25.01
C PHE A 341 5.22 0.90 -25.96
N PHE A 342 6.55 0.96 -25.85
CA PHE A 342 7.36 1.83 -26.70
C PHE A 342 7.35 1.41 -28.17
N ILE A 343 7.29 0.10 -28.47
CA ILE A 343 7.12 -0.38 -29.85
C ILE A 343 5.80 0.09 -30.44
N PHE A 344 4.70 -0.04 -29.69
CA PHE A 344 3.38 0.41 -30.14
C PHE A 344 3.29 1.94 -30.22
N LEU A 345 3.90 2.67 -29.30
CA LEU A 345 3.98 4.12 -29.33
C LEU A 345 4.69 4.60 -30.59
N ILE A 346 5.89 4.07 -30.87
CA ILE A 346 6.65 4.41 -32.07
C ILE A 346 5.89 3.96 -33.33
N GLY A 347 5.22 2.81 -33.31
CA GLY A 347 4.39 2.33 -34.40
C GLY A 347 3.18 3.22 -34.69
N SER A 348 2.51 3.73 -33.65
CA SER A 348 1.36 4.64 -33.77
C SER A 348 1.78 5.99 -34.38
N PHE A 349 2.91 6.54 -33.95
CA PHE A 349 3.46 7.78 -34.51
C PHE A 349 3.90 7.63 -35.97
N ASN A 350 4.42 6.47 -36.37
CA ASN A 350 4.77 6.21 -37.77
C ASN A 350 3.56 6.03 -38.69
N ARG A 351 2.37 5.71 -38.14
CA ARG A 351 1.13 5.60 -38.92
C ARG A 351 0.32 6.90 -39.01
N PHE A 352 0.72 7.94 -38.26
CA PHE A 352 0.13 9.28 -38.30
C PHE A 352 0.85 10.26 -39.24
N ARG A 353 1.75 9.74 -40.09
CA ARG A 353 2.30 10.45 -41.25
C ARG A 353 1.51 10.07 -42.50
#